data_AF-X1UEF3-F1
#
_entry.id   AF-X1UEF3-F1
#
_cell.length_a   1.000
_cell.length_b   1.000
_cell.length_c   1.000
_cell.angle_alpha   90.00
_cell.angle_beta   90.00
_cell.angle_gamma   90.00
#
_symmetry.space_group_name_H-M   'P 1'
#
loop_
_entity.id
_entity.type
_entity.pdbx_description
1 polymer ?
#
loop_
_entity_poly.entity_id
_entity_poly.type
_entity_poly.pdbx_seq_one_letter_code
_entity_poly.pdbx_strand_id
1 'polypeptide(L)' 'GSNVKRLTFNPNADDWHPYSHPFQCKVFYESGTIGHEDIYIMDCNGENIKN' A
#
# COMPACT_ATOMS: atom_id res chain seq x y z
N GLY A 1 7.50 2.12 -18.08
CA GLY A 1 7.88 3.13 -17.07
C GLY A 1 9.27 2.79 -16.57
N SER A 2 10.18 3.75 -16.53
CA SER A 2 11.59 3.53 -16.16
C SER A 2 11.92 3.79 -14.69
N ASN A 3 10.99 4.39 -13.92
CA ASN A 3 11.20 4.79 -12.53
C ASN A 3 10.21 4.08 -11.58
N VAL A 4 10.18 2.76 -11.63
CA VAL A 4 9.32 1.94 -10.75
C VAL A 4 9.99 1.87 -9.38
N LYS A 5 9.26 2.28 -8.33
CA LYS A 5 9.71 2.22 -6.93
C LYS A 5 8.81 1.27 -6.15
N ARG A 6 9.41 0.37 -5.37
CA ARG A 6 8.71 -0.46 -4.38
C ARG A 6 8.34 0.39 -3.17
N LEU A 7 7.08 0.36 -2.75
CA LEU A 7 6.56 1.17 -1.64
C LEU A 7 6.38 0.37 -0.34
N THR A 8 6.10 -0.94 -0.44
CA THR A 8 5.84 -1.80 0.72
C THR A 8 6.92 -2.87 0.88
N PHE A 9 7.20 -3.25 2.13
CA PHE A 9 8.31 -4.16 2.47
C PHE A 9 7.92 -5.19 3.55
N ASN A 10 6.64 -5.55 3.66
CA ASN A 10 6.19 -6.52 4.65
C ASN A 10 6.77 -7.92 4.34
N PRO A 11 7.57 -8.53 5.23
CA PRO A 11 8.13 -9.86 4.99
C PRO A 11 7.18 -11.00 5.44
N ASN A 12 6.16 -10.68 6.23
CA ASN A 12 5.31 -11.67 6.91
C ASN A 12 3.93 -11.84 6.27
N ALA A 13 3.56 -10.94 5.37
CA ALA A 13 2.30 -10.94 4.66
C ALA A 13 2.48 -10.30 3.29
N ASP A 14 1.55 -10.62 2.39
CA ASP A 14 1.51 -10.01 1.09
C ASP A 14 0.69 -8.70 1.12
N ASP A 15 0.96 -7.81 0.16
CA ASP A 15 0.27 -6.54 -0.01
C ASP A 15 -0.50 -6.52 -1.33
N TRP A 16 -1.83 -6.41 -1.26
CA TRP A 16 -2.74 -6.67 -2.37
C TRP A 16 -3.65 -5.46 -2.71
N HIS A 17 -4.28 -5.55 -3.88
CA HIS A 17 -5.34 -4.66 -4.35
C HIS A 17 -5.04 -3.15 -4.20
N PRO A 18 -3.89 -2.65 -4.72
CA PRO A 18 -3.56 -1.24 -4.55
C PRO A 18 -4.53 -0.35 -5.34
N TYR A 19 -4.95 0.76 -4.71
CA TYR A 19 -5.75 1.81 -5.32
C TYR A 19 -5.13 3.17 -5.04
N SER A 20 -5.00 4.02 -6.07
CA SER A 20 -4.54 5.40 -5.91
C SER A 20 -5.73 6.35 -5.85
N HIS A 21 -5.75 7.24 -4.85
CA HIS A 21 -6.77 8.27 -4.79
C HIS A 21 -6.71 9.17 -6.04
N PRO A 22 -7.85 9.49 -6.68
CA PRO A 22 -7.86 10.19 -7.96
C PRO A 22 -7.35 11.64 -7.90
N PHE A 23 -7.40 12.28 -6.73
CA PHE A 23 -7.08 13.71 -6.57
C PHE A 23 -6.06 14.04 -5.48
N GLN A 24 -5.62 13.04 -4.71
CA GLN A 24 -4.74 13.24 -3.56
C GLN A 24 -3.57 12.26 -3.68
N CYS A 25 -2.40 12.64 -3.18
CA CYS A 25 -1.24 11.75 -3.11
C CYS A 25 -1.46 10.71 -2.00
N LYS A 26 -2.37 9.77 -2.25
CA LYS A 26 -2.74 8.69 -1.33
C LYS A 26 -2.86 7.36 -2.07
N VAL A 27 -2.39 6.30 -1.44
CA VAL A 27 -2.51 4.92 -1.90
C VAL A 27 -3.18 4.12 -0.79
N PHE A 28 -4.19 3.34 -1.17
CA PHE A 28 -4.87 2.36 -0.35
C PHE A 28 -4.40 0.98 -0.78
N TYR A 29 -4.21 0.05 0.14
CA TYR A 29 -3.88 -1.34 -0.16
C TYR A 29 -4.31 -2.25 0.99
N GLU A 30 -4.53 -3.52 0.69
CA GLU A 30 -4.78 -4.55 1.70
C GLU A 30 -3.44 -5.17 2.12
N SER A 31 -3.24 -5.39 3.42
CA SER A 31 -2.05 -6.09 3.94
C SER A 31 -2.42 -6.98 5.12
N GLY A 32 -1.93 -8.20 5.10
CA GLY A 32 -2.15 -9.19 6.16
C GLY A 32 -2.10 -10.62 5.62
N THR A 33 -2.17 -11.59 6.51
CA THR A 33 -2.30 -12.99 6.10
C THR A 33 -3.70 -13.24 5.56
N ILE A 34 -3.84 -14.21 4.65
CA ILE A 34 -5.12 -14.59 4.04
C ILE A 34 -6.23 -14.73 5.10
N GLY A 35 -7.28 -13.91 4.99
CA GLY A 35 -8.44 -13.88 5.88
C GLY A 35 -8.30 -13.02 7.14
N HIS A 36 -7.17 -12.32 7.29
CA HIS A 36 -6.84 -11.41 8.38
C HIS A 36 -6.15 -10.13 7.87
N GLU A 37 -6.61 -9.64 6.72
CA GLU A 37 -6.11 -8.42 6.09
C GLU A 37 -6.75 -7.17 6.69
N ASP A 38 -5.95 -6.12 6.85
CA ASP A 38 -6.42 -4.77 7.15
C ASP A 38 -6.21 -3.85 5.93
N ILE A 39 -6.96 -2.74 5.89
CA ILE A 39 -6.77 -1.70 4.87
C ILE A 39 -5.75 -0.70 5.37
N TYR A 40 -4.71 -0.47 4.58
CA TYR A 40 -3.68 0.52 4.87
C TYR A 40 -3.78 1.70 3.91
N ILE A 41 -3.43 2.88 4.42
CA ILE A 41 -3.32 4.13 3.68
C ILE A 41 -1.89 4.66 3.81
N MET A 42 -1.31 5.11 2.71
CA MET A 42 -0.01 5.79 2.69
C MET A 42 0.00 6.95 1.70
N ASP A 43 1.02 7.79 1.76
CA ASP A 43 1.29 8.78 0.72
C ASP A 43 1.82 8.10 -0.55
N CYS A 44 1.67 8.76 -1.71
CA CYS A 44 2.11 8.21 -3.00
C CYS A 44 3.63 7.98 -3.12
N ASN A 45 4.43 8.51 -2.18
CA ASN A 45 5.87 8.26 -2.07
C ASN A 45 6.22 7.05 -1.15
N GLY A 46 5.23 6.46 -0.47
CA GLY A 46 5.39 5.34 0.48
C GLY A 46 5.49 5.75 1.95
N GLU A 47 5.34 7.04 2.28
CA GLU A 47 5.44 7.54 3.65
C GLU A 47 4.08 7.57 4.36
N ASN A 48 4.11 7.82 5.68
CA ASN A 48 2.91 8.04 6.51
C ASN A 48 1.88 6.89 6.42
N ILE A 49 2.37 5.66 6.43
CA ILE A 49 1.54 4.45 6.45
C ILE A 49 0.68 4.44 7.72
N LYS A 50 -0.61 4.15 7.56
CA LYS A 50 -1.60 4.00 8.63
C LYS A 50 -2.52 2.81 8.33
N ASN A 51 -2.99 2.14 9.37
CA ASN A 51 -4.15 1.26 9.30
C ASN A 51 -5.43 2.03 9.69
#